data_AF-A0A846C290-F1
#
_entry.id   AF-A0A846C290-F1
#
_cell.length_a   1.000
_cell.length_b   1.000
_cell.length_c   1.000
_cell.angle_alpha   90.00
_cell.angle_beta   90.00
_cell.angle_gamma   90.00
#
_symmetry.space_group_name_H-M   'P 1'
#
loop_
_entity.id
_entity.type
_entity.pdbx_description
1 polymer ?
#
loop_
_entity_poly.entity_id
_entity_poly.type
_entity_poly.pdbx_seq_one_letter_code
_entity_poly.pdbx_strand_id
1 'polypeptide(L)' 'MTSHSYGQVAIIRTERGLTIAGTRITLYDIMDYVIEHYPPKFIRA' A
#
# COMPACT_ATOMS: atom_id res chain seq x y z
N MET A 1 15.13 -1.47 -18.57
CA MET A 1 14.06 -2.05 -17.75
C MET A 1 14.46 -1.87 -16.28
N THR A 2 13.96 -0.84 -15.60
CA THR A 2 14.32 -0.54 -14.21
C THR A 2 13.23 -1.08 -13.27
N SER A 3 13.46 -2.26 -12.70
CA SER A 3 12.68 -2.80 -11.59
C SER A 3 12.85 -1.91 -10.38
N HIS A 4 11.82 -1.10 -10.07
CA HIS A 4 11.77 -0.37 -8.81
C HIS A 4 11.53 -1.41 -7.72
N SER A 5 12.58 -1.75 -6.96
CA SER A 5 12.41 -2.47 -5.71
C SER A 5 11.77 -1.49 -4.72
N TYR A 6 10.44 -1.38 -4.75
CA TYR A 6 9.70 -0.77 -3.64
C TYR A 6 10.13 -1.58 -2.42
N GLY A 7 11.02 -1.01 -1.62
CA GLY A 7 11.63 -1.66 -0.46
C GLY A 7 10.50 -2.32 0.31
N GLN A 8 10.58 -3.65 0.42
CA GLN A 8 9.51 -4.53 0.84
C GLN A 8 8.63 -3.88 1.91
N VAL A 9 7.48 -3.34 1.49
CA VAL A 9 6.54 -2.70 2.40
C VAL A 9 6.09 -3.80 3.35
N ALA A 10 6.55 -3.73 4.59
CA ALA A 10 6.25 -4.77 5.57
C ALA A 10 4.75 -4.68 5.92
N ILE A 11 3.94 -5.53 5.31
CA ILE A 11 2.53 -5.68 5.66
C ILE A 11 2.48 -6.55 6.92
N ILE A 12 1.96 -5.98 8.01
CA ILE A 12 1.81 -6.67 9.29
C ILE A 12 0.34 -6.87 9.61
N ARG A 13 0.00 -7.96 10.30
CA ARG A 13 -1.36 -8.23 10.76
C ARG A 13 -1.55 -7.70 12.17
N THR A 14 -2.58 -6.90 12.35
CA THR A 14 -3.00 -6.31 13.64
C THR A 14 -4.44 -6.69 13.95
N GLU A 15 -4.94 -6.28 15.11
CA GLU A 15 -6.36 -6.45 15.49
C GLU A 15 -7.32 -5.74 14.53
N ARG A 16 -6.84 -4.73 13.79
CA ARG A 16 -7.62 -3.97 12.79
C ARG A 16 -7.52 -4.56 11.37
N GLY A 17 -6.71 -5.60 11.17
CA GLY A 17 -6.46 -6.21 9.86
C GLY A 17 -5.02 -6.04 9.37
N LEU A 18 -4.82 -6.08 8.05
CA LEU A 18 -3.52 -5.94 7.40
C LEU A 18 -3.14 -4.45 7.33
N THR A 19 -2.00 -4.07 7.88
CA THR A 19 -1.53 -2.67 7.95
C THR A 19 -0.10 -2.53 7.42
N ILE A 20 0.21 -1.37 6.83
CA ILE A 20 1.58 -1.01 6.45
C ILE A 20 2.39 -0.67 7.71
N ALA A 21 3.51 -1.38 7.92
CA ALA A 21 4.39 -1.16 9.06
C ALA A 21 4.83 0.31 9.18
N GLY A 22 4.84 0.82 10.42
CA GLY A 22 5.18 2.21 10.70
C GLY A 22 4.06 3.21 10.41
N THR A 23 2.89 2.76 9.94
CA THR A 23 1.74 3.64 9.67
C THR A 23 0.46 3.11 10.32
N ARG A 24 -0.60 3.93 10.32
CA ARG A 24 -1.96 3.50 10.69
C ARG A 24 -2.82 3.15 9.46
N ILE A 25 -2.19 2.94 8.30
CA ILE A 25 -2.86 2.69 7.02
C ILE A 25 -3.13 1.19 6.90
N THR A 26 -4.40 0.81 6.71
CA THR A 26 -4.76 -0.57 6.40
C THR A 26 -4.63 -0.83 4.91
N LEU A 27 -4.43 -2.09 4.52
CA LEU A 27 -4.45 -2.48 3.11
C LEU A 27 -5.82 -2.15 2.49
N TYR A 28 -6.91 -2.26 3.25
CA TYR A 28 -8.26 -1.93 2.80
C TYR A 28 -8.41 -0.45 2.41
N ASP A 29 -7.79 0.47 3.15
CA ASP A 29 -7.79 1.91 2.82
C ASP A 29 -7.12 2.19 1.46
N ILE A 30 -6.27 1.29 0.99
CA ILE A 30 -5.56 1.38 -0.29
C ILE A 30 -6.34 0.66 -1.39
N MET A 31 -7.09 -0.39 -1.05
CA MET A 31 -7.82 -1.21 -2.02
C MET A 31 -8.79 -0.37 -2.85
N ASP A 32 -9.43 0.66 -2.28
CA ASP A 32 -10.31 1.55 -3.04
C ASP A 32 -9.55 2.27 -4.16
N TYR A 33 -8.36 2.83 -3.87
CA TYR A 33 -7.50 3.44 -4.90
C TYR A 33 -7.02 2.42 -5.95
N VAL A 34 -6.77 1.17 -5.56
CA VAL A 34 -6.31 0.14 -6.49
C VAL A 34 -7.45 -0.35 -7.40
N ILE A 35 -8.64 -0.57 -6.82
CA ILE A 35 -9.83 -1.08 -7.51
C ILE A 35 -10.41 -0.02 -8.45
N GLU A 36 -10.38 1.25 -8.06
CA GLU A 36 -10.84 2.36 -8.91
C GLU A 36 -9.91 2.66 -10.11
N HIS A 37 -8.92 1.79 -10.37
CA HIS A 37 -7.86 2.02 -11.35
C HIS A 37 -7.21 3.39 -11.18
N TYR A 38 -7.10 3.85 -9.91
CA TYR A 38 -6.59 5.16 -9.62
C TYR A 38 -5.18 5.27 -10.22
N PRO A 39 -4.92 6.27 -11.09
CA PRO A 39 -3.70 6.27 -11.86
C PRO A 39 -2.48 6.27 -10.92
N PRO A 40 -1.56 5.28 -11.05
CA PRO A 40 -0.40 5.16 -10.15
C PRO A 40 0.48 6.41 -10.09
N LYS A 41 0.42 7.28 -11.11
CA LYS A 41 1.07 8.61 -11.16
C LYS A 41 0.70 9.54 -10.00
N PHE A 42 -0.43 9.30 -9.33
CA PHE A 42 -0.89 10.08 -8.18
C PHE A 42 -0.52 9.45 -6.84
N ILE A 43 -0.14 8.17 -6.82
CA ILE A 43 0.39 7.50 -5.64
C ILE A 43 1.89 7.80 -5.58
N ARG A 44 2.27 8.79 -4.76
CA ARG A 44 3.66 9.20 -4.57
C ARG A 44 4.26 8.50 -3.36
N ALA A 45 5.51 8.04 -3.52
CA ALA A 45 6.32 7.40 -2.49
C ALA A 45 6.72 8.38 -1.38
#